data_AF-A0A926H521-F1
#
_entry.id   AF-A0A926H521-F1
#
_cell.length_a   1.000
_cell.length_b   1.000
_cell.length_c   1.000
_cell.angle_alpha   90.00
_cell.angle_beta   90.00
_cell.angle_gamma   90.00
#
_symmetry.space_group_name_H-M   'P 1'
#
loop_
_entity.id
_entity.type
_entity.pdbx_description
1 polymer ?
#
loop_
_entity_poly.entity_id
_entity_poly.type
_entity_poly.pdbx_seq_one_letter_code
_entity_poly.pdbx_strand_id
1 'polypeptide(L)'
;MKIIAVTLIMTLLGCATSSQNQEEPSPKLICGVKNPAQDLPWLKEIITKAEEDKATGAHQGNYLGTIYVDEFKNQPVFMVKMMMGSGGLYAYAFKCDGARLYFDKEGSPTMFFDIEKKNNVLYTNSP
;
A
#
# COMPACT_ATOMS: atom_id res chain seq x y z
N MET A 1 3.41 31.12 74.87
CA MET A 1 3.10 31.23 73.44
C MET A 1 3.59 29.98 72.74
N LYS A 2 2.67 29.21 72.14
CA LYS A 2 2.96 27.98 71.39
C LYS A 2 3.13 28.38 69.92
N ILE A 3 4.25 28.06 69.29
CA ILE A 3 4.42 28.16 67.84
C ILE A 3 4.59 26.74 67.33
N ILE A 4 3.63 26.34 66.52
CA ILE A 4 3.37 25.00 66.02
C ILE A 4 4.33 24.73 64.87
N ALA A 5 5.04 23.60 64.94
CA ALA A 5 5.82 23.06 63.84
C ALA A 5 4.87 22.64 62.70
N VAL A 6 5.05 23.21 61.51
CA VAL A 6 4.32 22.80 60.30
C VAL A 6 5.26 21.97 59.44
N THR A 7 5.15 20.66 59.58
CA THR A 7 5.80 19.67 58.72
C THR A 7 4.96 19.52 57.45
N LEU A 8 5.49 19.95 56.32
CA LEU A 8 4.84 19.82 55.01
C LEU A 8 5.15 18.43 54.43
N ILE A 9 4.20 17.50 54.59
CA ILE A 9 4.16 16.21 53.90
C ILE A 9 2.93 16.26 52.97
N MET A 10 3.14 16.25 51.66
CA MET A 10 2.12 15.86 50.68
C MET A 10 2.80 15.43 49.36
N THR A 11 2.99 14.11 49.22
CA THR A 11 2.25 13.18 48.34
C THR A 11 2.76 13.13 46.90
N LEU A 12 3.58 12.11 46.65
CA LEU A 12 3.89 11.57 45.33
C LEU A 12 2.58 11.09 44.68
N LEU A 13 2.03 11.85 43.74
CA LEU A 13 1.04 11.32 42.81
C LEU A 13 1.74 10.32 41.89
N GLY A 14 1.53 9.04 42.17
CA GLY A 14 1.89 7.96 41.26
C GLY A 14 1.16 8.14 39.92
N CYS A 15 1.92 8.35 38.86
CA CYS A 15 1.43 8.20 37.49
C CYS A 15 1.19 6.71 37.26
N ALA A 16 -0.04 6.26 37.44
CA ALA A 16 -0.45 4.95 36.96
C ALA A 16 -0.52 5.02 35.43
N THR A 17 0.60 4.73 34.77
CA THR A 17 0.64 4.49 33.34
C THR A 17 -0.13 3.20 33.08
N SER A 18 -1.41 3.34 32.76
CA SER A 18 -2.21 2.25 32.20
C SER A 18 -1.56 1.85 30.87
N SER A 19 -0.74 0.80 30.90
CA SER A 19 -0.31 0.12 29.68
C SER A 19 -1.55 -0.52 29.07
N GLN A 20 -2.21 0.22 28.17
CA GLN A 20 -3.03 -0.42 27.16
C GLN A 20 -2.07 -1.23 26.29
N ASN A 21 -2.11 -2.56 26.46
CA ASN A 21 -1.56 -3.49 25.49
C ASN A 21 -2.25 -3.19 24.15
N GLN A 22 -1.61 -2.39 23.32
CA GLN A 22 -1.97 -2.28 21.92
C GLN A 22 -1.54 -3.60 21.28
N GLU A 23 -2.52 -4.47 21.05
CA GLU A 23 -2.34 -5.63 20.18
C GLU A 23 -1.99 -5.07 18.80
N GLU A 24 -0.71 -5.15 18.43
CA GLU A 24 -0.22 -4.75 17.11
C GLU A 24 -1.09 -5.45 16.04
N PRO A 25 -1.71 -4.71 15.11
CA PRO A 25 -2.58 -5.31 14.12
C PRO A 25 -1.76 -6.31 13.30
N SER A 26 -2.22 -7.56 13.27
CA SER A 26 -1.59 -8.60 12.45
C SER A 26 -1.47 -8.11 11.00
N PRO A 27 -0.31 -8.28 10.35
CA PRO A 27 -0.10 -7.75 9.01
C PRO A 27 -1.14 -8.31 8.04
N LYS A 28 -1.90 -7.42 7.39
CA LYS A 28 -2.93 -7.78 6.42
C LYS A 28 -2.29 -8.54 5.26
N LEU A 29 -2.67 -9.81 5.08
CA LEU A 29 -2.25 -10.60 3.92
C LEU A 29 -3.01 -10.12 2.68
N ILE A 30 -2.27 -9.84 1.61
CA ILE A 30 -2.83 -9.53 0.30
C ILE A 30 -2.58 -10.76 -0.57
N CYS A 31 -3.62 -11.33 -1.16
CA CYS A 31 -3.51 -12.56 -1.95
C CYS A 31 -2.89 -13.75 -1.19
N GLY A 32 -3.07 -13.79 0.13
CA GLY A 32 -2.51 -14.84 0.98
C GLY A 32 -1.00 -14.72 1.21
N VAL A 33 -0.34 -13.64 0.75
CA VAL A 33 1.09 -13.41 0.92
C VAL A 33 1.37 -12.15 1.72
N LYS A 34 2.55 -12.10 2.36
CA LYS A 34 2.97 -10.97 3.19
C LYS A 34 3.53 -9.84 2.34
N ASN A 35 4.27 -10.15 1.28
CA ASN A 35 4.86 -9.14 0.39
C ASN A 35 4.52 -9.44 -1.08
N PRO A 36 3.34 -9.01 -1.57
CA PRO A 36 2.91 -9.28 -2.94
C PRO A 36 3.94 -8.89 -4.01
N ALA A 37 4.67 -7.78 -3.82
CA ALA A 37 5.69 -7.32 -4.75
C ALA A 37 6.87 -8.29 -4.92
N GLN A 38 7.13 -9.12 -3.90
CA GLN A 38 8.21 -10.13 -3.92
C GLN A 38 7.69 -11.55 -4.12
N ASP A 39 6.49 -11.84 -3.62
CA ASP A 39 5.95 -13.18 -3.47
C ASP A 39 5.01 -13.58 -4.62
N LEU A 40 4.43 -12.63 -5.36
CA LEU A 40 3.65 -12.91 -6.58
C LEU A 40 4.57 -12.89 -7.80
N PRO A 41 4.81 -14.03 -8.49
CA PRO A 41 5.79 -14.09 -9.58
C PRO A 41 5.51 -13.14 -10.74
N TRP A 42 4.24 -13.02 -11.15
CA TRP A 42 3.83 -12.14 -12.26
C TRP A 42 4.06 -10.65 -11.91
N LEU A 43 3.84 -10.27 -10.65
CA LEU A 43 3.98 -8.91 -10.19
C LEU A 43 5.46 -8.54 -10.04
N LYS A 44 6.24 -9.47 -9.48
CA LYS A 44 7.69 -9.35 -9.40
C LYS A 44 8.31 -9.12 -10.78
N GLU A 45 7.85 -9.83 -11.82
CA GLU A 45 8.35 -9.63 -13.18
C GLU A 45 8.07 -8.21 -13.70
N ILE A 46 6.85 -7.67 -13.48
CA ILE A 46 6.52 -6.30 -13.86
C ILE A 46 7.42 -5.29 -13.13
N ILE A 47 7.64 -5.49 -11.83
CA ILE A 47 8.51 -4.62 -11.02
C ILE A 47 9.97 -4.74 -11.47
N THR A 48 10.46 -5.93 -11.81
CA THR A 48 11.81 -6.09 -12.37
C THR A 48 11.98 -5.30 -13.66
N LYS A 49 11.01 -5.39 -14.59
CA LYS A 49 11.04 -4.57 -15.82
C LYS A 49 10.95 -3.08 -15.51
N ALA A 50 10.17 -2.69 -14.52
CA ALA A 50 10.07 -1.30 -14.06
C ALA A 50 11.41 -0.76 -13.52
N GLU A 51 12.14 -1.55 -12.73
CA GLU A 51 13.47 -1.19 -12.25
C GLU A 51 14.50 -1.12 -13.38
N GLU A 52 14.48 -2.08 -14.30
CA GLU A 52 15.35 -2.06 -15.49
C GLU A 52 15.10 -0.83 -16.36
N ASP A 53 13.83 -0.47 -16.57
CA ASP A 53 13.42 0.69 -17.36
C ASP A 53 13.81 2.00 -16.66
N LYS A 54 13.64 2.08 -15.34
CA LYS A 54 14.10 3.23 -14.54
C LYS A 54 15.62 3.41 -14.61
N ALA A 55 16.37 2.30 -14.50
CA ALA A 55 17.82 2.33 -14.42
C ALA A 55 18.49 2.59 -15.77
N THR A 56 17.94 2.02 -16.86
CA THR A 56 18.64 1.96 -18.16
C THR A 56 17.77 2.33 -19.35
N GLY A 57 16.46 2.53 -19.17
CA GLY A 57 15.53 2.71 -20.28
C GLY A 57 15.35 1.46 -21.14
N ALA A 58 15.66 0.27 -20.61
CA ALA A 58 15.64 -1.00 -21.35
C ALA A 58 14.28 -1.30 -22.02
N HIS A 59 13.20 -0.72 -21.49
CA HIS A 59 11.85 -0.93 -21.99
C HIS A 59 11.23 0.36 -22.56
N GLN A 60 12.06 1.34 -22.93
CA GLN A 60 11.65 2.58 -23.60
C GLN A 60 10.63 3.40 -22.79
N GLY A 61 10.70 3.34 -21.45
CA GLY A 61 9.77 4.03 -20.56
C GLY A 61 8.40 3.36 -20.40
N ASN A 62 8.18 2.18 -21.01
CA ASN A 62 6.91 1.48 -20.94
C ASN A 62 6.53 1.01 -19.52
N TYR A 63 7.51 0.85 -18.63
CA TYR A 63 7.31 0.38 -17.26
C TYR A 63 7.57 1.48 -16.23
N LEU A 64 7.57 2.75 -16.63
CA LEU A 64 7.54 3.89 -15.70
C LEU A 64 6.10 4.13 -15.23
N GLY A 65 5.90 4.16 -13.92
CA GLY A 65 4.60 4.40 -13.31
C GLY A 65 4.46 3.90 -11.89
N THR A 66 3.22 3.54 -11.53
CA THR A 66 2.82 3.20 -10.17
C THR A 66 1.95 1.96 -10.17
N ILE A 67 2.14 1.11 -9.17
CA ILE A 67 1.28 -0.04 -8.88
C ILE A 67 0.54 0.23 -7.58
N TYR A 68 -0.79 0.13 -7.64
CA TYR A 68 -1.67 0.27 -6.49
C TYR A 68 -2.32 -1.07 -6.16
N VAL A 69 -2.73 -1.23 -4.91
CA VAL A 69 -3.54 -2.36 -4.46
C VAL A 69 -4.82 -1.85 -3.80
N ASP A 70 -5.96 -2.41 -4.20
CA ASP A 70 -7.25 -2.12 -3.55
C ASP A 70 -8.16 -3.35 -3.62
N GLU A 71 -9.39 -3.20 -3.17
CA GLU A 71 -10.39 -4.26 -3.19
C GLU A 71 -11.50 -3.94 -4.21
N PHE A 72 -11.81 -4.93 -5.04
CA PHE A 72 -13.01 -4.92 -5.89
C PHE A 72 -13.82 -6.17 -5.64
N LYS A 73 -15.11 -6.00 -5.34
CA LYS A 73 -16.02 -7.12 -4.97
C LYS A 73 -15.41 -8.01 -3.87
N ASN A 74 -14.79 -7.37 -2.86
CA ASN A 74 -14.10 -8.03 -1.73
C ASN A 74 -12.91 -8.93 -2.14
N GLN A 75 -12.32 -8.70 -3.32
CA GLN A 75 -11.11 -9.39 -3.76
C GLN A 75 -9.99 -8.37 -4.02
N PRO A 76 -8.73 -8.68 -3.64
CA PRO A 76 -7.60 -7.82 -3.96
C PRO A 76 -7.42 -7.68 -5.47
N VAL A 77 -7.24 -6.44 -5.91
CA VAL A 77 -6.95 -6.07 -7.30
C VAL A 77 -5.72 -5.19 -7.33
N PHE A 78 -4.82 -5.47 -8.27
CA PHE A 78 -3.64 -4.67 -8.52
C PHE A 78 -3.89 -3.79 -9.74
N MET A 79 -3.77 -2.49 -9.56
CA MET A 79 -3.82 -1.52 -10.66
C MET A 79 -2.40 -1.17 -11.06
N VAL A 80 -2.02 -1.55 -12.26
CA VAL A 80 -0.71 -1.26 -12.84
C VAL A 80 -0.88 -0.09 -13.80
N LYS A 81 -0.47 1.10 -13.37
CA LYS A 81 -0.52 2.34 -14.16
C LYS A 81 0.81 2.53 -14.89
N MET A 82 1.00 1.75 -15.95
CA MET A 82 2.18 1.74 -16.82
C MET A 82 1.72 1.45 -18.25
N MET A 83 2.50 1.84 -19.27
CA MET A 83 2.13 1.58 -20.68
C MET A 83 2.28 0.11 -21.08
N MET A 84 3.28 -0.57 -20.54
CA MET A 84 3.60 -1.99 -20.76
C MET A 84 3.66 -2.40 -22.25
N GLY A 85 4.08 -1.48 -23.14
CA GLY A 85 4.28 -1.77 -24.56
C GLY A 85 2.99 -1.91 -25.38
N SER A 86 1.84 -1.46 -24.87
CA SER A 86 0.54 -1.62 -25.57
C SER A 86 0.29 -0.64 -26.71
N GLY A 87 1.09 0.41 -26.84
CA GLY A 87 0.90 1.44 -27.87
C GLY A 87 -0.29 2.39 -27.62
N GLY A 88 -0.80 2.50 -26.39
CA GLY A 88 -1.83 3.50 -26.06
C GLY A 88 -2.62 3.28 -24.78
N LEU A 89 -2.52 2.12 -24.14
CA LEU A 89 -3.13 1.85 -22.83
C LEU A 89 -2.11 2.07 -21.72
N TYR A 90 -2.47 2.87 -20.71
CA TYR A 90 -1.57 3.27 -19.62
C TYR A 90 -1.97 2.67 -18.26
N ALA A 91 -3.00 1.82 -18.19
CA ALA A 91 -3.47 1.23 -16.96
C ALA A 91 -4.10 -0.15 -17.19
N TYR A 92 -3.84 -1.08 -16.26
CA TYR A 92 -4.37 -2.44 -16.28
C TYR A 92 -4.75 -2.88 -14.87
N ALA A 93 -5.73 -3.77 -14.78
CA ALA A 93 -6.14 -4.39 -13.52
C ALA A 93 -5.85 -5.89 -13.55
N PHE A 94 -5.33 -6.42 -12.44
CA PHE A 94 -4.99 -7.82 -12.29
C PHE A 94 -5.55 -8.38 -10.99
N LYS A 95 -6.00 -9.64 -11.04
CA LYS A 95 -6.29 -10.44 -9.84
C LYS A 95 -4.99 -10.97 -9.22
N CYS A 96 -5.11 -11.56 -8.04
CA CYS A 96 -4.02 -12.27 -7.35
C CYS A 96 -3.28 -13.30 -8.22
N ASP A 97 -4.00 -14.01 -9.10
CA ASP A 97 -3.45 -15.02 -10.00
C ASP A 97 -2.73 -14.45 -11.24
N GLY A 98 -2.72 -13.11 -11.40
CA GLY A 98 -2.13 -12.43 -12.56
C GLY A 98 -3.03 -12.39 -13.80
N ALA A 99 -4.25 -12.92 -13.74
CA ALA A 99 -5.19 -12.78 -14.85
C ALA A 99 -5.74 -11.33 -14.90
N ARG A 100 -5.81 -10.79 -16.12
CA ARG A 100 -6.35 -9.45 -16.36
C ARG A 100 -7.83 -9.39 -16.02
N LEU A 101 -8.21 -8.32 -15.33
CA LEU A 101 -9.59 -7.90 -15.18
C LEU A 101 -9.93 -6.90 -16.29
N TYR A 102 -11.00 -7.18 -17.01
CA TYR A 102 -11.59 -6.26 -17.96
C TYR A 102 -12.85 -5.69 -17.33
N PHE A 103 -12.90 -4.38 -17.19
CA PHE A 103 -14.10 -3.69 -16.72
C PHE A 103 -14.99 -3.38 -17.92
N ASP A 104 -16.29 -3.60 -17.75
CA ASP A 104 -17.29 -3.09 -18.68
C ASP A 104 -17.45 -1.57 -18.53
N LYS A 105 -18.24 -0.97 -19.43
CA LYS A 105 -18.39 0.48 -19.56
C LYS A 105 -18.86 1.19 -18.28
N GLU A 106 -19.43 0.48 -17.32
CA GLU A 106 -19.98 1.05 -16.09
C GLU A 106 -18.99 1.01 -14.91
N GLY A 107 -18.09 0.03 -14.87
CA GLY A 107 -17.11 -0.13 -13.79
C GLY A 107 -15.72 0.44 -14.07
N SER A 108 -15.38 0.72 -15.34
CA SER A 108 -13.98 0.92 -15.74
C SER A 108 -13.35 2.21 -15.21
N PRO A 109 -13.85 3.43 -15.49
CA PRO A 109 -13.04 4.63 -15.26
C PRO A 109 -12.99 5.04 -13.79
N THR A 110 -14.12 4.96 -13.08
CA THR A 110 -14.26 5.41 -11.70
C THR A 110 -13.37 4.65 -10.74
N MET A 111 -13.25 3.33 -10.89
CA MET A 111 -12.37 2.53 -10.03
C MET A 111 -10.90 2.94 -10.15
N PHE A 112 -10.36 3.16 -11.36
CA PHE A 112 -8.96 3.59 -11.50
C PHE A 112 -8.71 4.90 -10.76
N PHE A 113 -9.60 5.89 -10.91
CA PHE A 113 -9.45 7.18 -10.24
C PHE A 113 -9.65 7.09 -8.73
N ASP A 114 -10.53 6.23 -8.25
CA ASP A 114 -10.79 6.08 -6.82
C ASP A 114 -9.66 5.36 -6.09
N ILE A 115 -9.04 4.36 -6.75
CA ILE A 115 -7.88 3.66 -6.21
C ILE A 115 -6.68 4.62 -6.05
N GLU A 116 -6.42 5.46 -7.05
CA GLU A 116 -5.35 6.46 -6.98
C GLU A 116 -5.54 7.42 -5.80
N LYS A 117 -6.77 7.85 -5.53
CA LYS A 117 -7.09 8.75 -4.40
C LYS A 117 -6.89 8.11 -3.03
N LYS A 118 -7.03 6.79 -2.91
CA LYS A 118 -6.84 6.07 -1.64
C LYS A 118 -5.37 5.95 -1.21
N ASN A 119 -4.43 6.28 -2.10
CA ASN A 119 -2.99 6.27 -1.82
C ASN A 119 -2.44 4.91 -1.36
N ASN A 120 -3.07 3.81 -1.79
CA ASN A 120 -2.61 2.45 -1.50
C ASN A 120 -1.50 2.03 -2.49
N VAL A 121 -0.41 2.80 -2.50
CA VAL A 121 0.74 2.54 -3.37
C VAL A 121 1.48 1.30 -2.87
N LEU A 122 1.59 0.31 -3.74
CA LEU A 122 2.41 -0.88 -3.51
C LEU A 122 3.84 -0.66 -4.04
N TYR A 123 3.98 0.04 -5.17
CA TYR A 123 5.26 0.29 -5.82
C TYR A 123 5.17 1.53 -6.70
N THR A 124 6.25 2.32 -6.79
CA THR A 124 6.38 3.41 -7.76
C THR A 124 7.82 3.56 -8.22
N ASN A 125 8.02 3.74 -9.52
CA ASN A 125 9.27 4.24 -10.11
C ASN A 125 9.07 5.54 -10.89
N SER A 126 7.84 6.07 -10.91
CA SER A 126 7.57 7.40 -11.44
C SER A 126 8.25 8.46 -10.55
N PRO A 127 8.89 9.48 -11.15
CA PRO A 127 9.43 10.65 -10.43
C PRO A 127 8.38 11.39 -9.60
#